data_AF-A0A7C6UCX6-F1
#
_entry.id   AF-A0A7C6UCX6-F1
#
_cell.length_a   1.000
_cell.length_b   1.000
_cell.length_c   1.000
_cell.angle_alpha   90.00
_cell.angle_beta   90.00
_cell.angle_gamma   90.00
#
_symmetry.space_group_name_H-M   'P 1'
#
loop_
_entity.id
_entity.type
_entity.pdbx_description
1 polymer ?
#
loop_
_entity_poly.entity_id
_entity_poly.type
_entity_poly.pdbx_seq_one_letter_code
_entity_poly.pdbx_strand_id
1 'polypeptide(L)' 'MEKEDRKHDVYGPENLIRYHTALSFVDRLMSEGFLRPADRAEIYTMIARKYGIELDSIFAA' A
#
# COMPACT_ATOMS: atom_id res chain seq x y z
N MET A 1 11.81 -21.72 -22.77
CA MET A 1 11.89 -20.26 -22.61
C MET A 1 10.48 -19.73 -22.70
N GLU A 2 9.74 -19.78 -21.59
CA GLU A 2 8.39 -19.22 -21.51
C GLU A 2 8.43 -18.22 -20.37
N LYS A 3 8.73 -16.97 -20.72
CA LYS A 3 8.39 -15.83 -19.88
C LYS A 3 6.89 -15.65 -20.08
N GLU A 4 6.09 -16.49 -19.41
CA GLU A 4 4.68 -16.18 -19.23
C GLU A 4 4.62 -14.76 -18.68
N ASP A 5 3.79 -13.94 -19.31
CA ASP A 5 3.43 -12.61 -18.86
C ASP A 5 3.19 -12.65 -17.37
N ARG A 6 4.17 -12.18 -16.57
CA ARG A 6 3.94 -11.77 -15.20
C ARG A 6 3.03 -10.55 -15.25
N LYS A 7 1.74 -10.77 -15.56
CA LYS A 7 0.68 -9.90 -15.10
C LYS A 7 0.98 -9.72 -13.62
N HIS A 8 1.29 -8.50 -13.23
CA HIS A 8 1.53 -8.18 -11.82
C HIS A 8 0.27 -8.62 -11.09
N ASP A 9 0.37 -9.72 -10.36
CA ASP A 9 -0.69 -10.15 -9.47
C ASP A 9 -0.80 -9.07 -8.39
N VAL A 10 -1.75 -8.18 -8.58
CA VAL A 10 -2.00 -7.03 -7.71
C VAL A 10 -2.22 -7.49 -6.27
N TYR A 11 -2.85 -8.64 -6.08
CA TYR A 11 -3.10 -9.24 -4.78
C TYR A 11 -2.09 -10.36 -4.45
N GLY A 12 -1.01 -10.44 -5.21
CA GLY A 12 0.08 -11.38 -4.96
C GLY A 12 0.79 -11.06 -3.65
N PRO A 13 1.33 -12.07 -2.93
CA PRO A 13 1.96 -11.89 -1.62
C PRO A 13 3.07 -10.83 -1.61
N GLU A 14 3.88 -10.75 -2.67
CA GLU A 14 4.97 -9.78 -2.78
C GLU A 14 4.45 -8.34 -2.83
N ASN A 15 3.37 -8.08 -3.58
CA ASN A 15 2.79 -6.75 -3.68
C ASN A 15 2.12 -6.35 -2.37
N LEU A 16 1.37 -7.27 -1.75
CA LEU A 16 0.70 -7.04 -0.46
C LEU A 16 1.70 -6.78 0.67
N ILE A 17 2.81 -7.52 0.74
CA ILE A 17 3.87 -7.26 1.72
C ILE A 17 4.42 -5.83 1.55
N ARG A 18 4.72 -5.42 0.31
CA ARG A 18 5.24 -4.07 0.05
C ARG A 18 4.21 -2.98 0.37
N TYR A 19 2.95 -3.19 0.00
CA TYR A 19 1.84 -2.29 0.29
C TYR A 19 1.70 -2.07 1.80
N HIS A 20 1.55 -3.14 2.59
CA HIS A 20 1.39 -3.01 4.04
C HIS A 20 2.66 -2.49 4.73
N THR A 21 3.85 -2.81 4.23
CA THR A 21 5.10 -2.22 4.74
C THR A 21 5.11 -0.69 4.55
N ALA A 22 4.63 -0.20 3.40
CA ALA A 22 4.53 1.24 3.15
C ALA A 22 3.51 1.90 4.12
N LEU A 23 2.37 1.26 4.38
CA LEU A 23 1.41 1.75 5.38
C LEU A 23 2.02 1.80 6.79
N SER A 24 2.69 0.74 7.23
CA SER A 24 3.36 0.72 8.54
C SER A 24 4.44 1.80 8.68
N PHE A 25 5.12 2.15 7.58
CA PHE A 25 6.06 3.26 7.58
C PHE A 25 5.37 4.61 7.80
N VAL A 26 4.19 4.83 7.20
CA VAL A 26 3.38 6.02 7.44
C VAL A 26 2.89 6.08 8.88
N ASP A 27 2.40 4.97 9.44
CA ASP A 27 1.99 4.88 10.85
C ASP A 27 3.16 5.22 11.79
N ARG A 28 4.39 4.83 11.44
CA ARG A 28 5.59 5.20 12.20
C ARG A 28 5.87 6.70 12.13
N LEU A 29 5.87 7.30 10.94
CA LEU A 29 6.08 8.74 10.76
C LEU A 29 5.01 9.57 11.50
N MET A 30 3.78 9.07 11.51
CA MET A 30 2.67 9.60 12.31
C MET A 30 2.99 9.56 13.81
N SER A 31 3.45 8.41 14.33
CA SER A 31 3.79 8.25 15.75
C SER A 31 4.98 9.09 16.20
N GLU A 32 5.94 9.32 15.31
CA GLU A 32 7.14 10.14 15.55
C GLU A 32 6.86 11.65 15.35
N GLY A 33 5.63 12.03 14.95
CA GLY A 33 5.22 13.43 14.82
C GLY A 33 5.65 14.12 13.52
N PHE A 34 6.16 13.36 12.55
CA PHE A 34 6.52 13.89 11.22
C PHE A 34 5.30 14.16 10.33
N LEU A 35 4.17 13.50 10.61
CA LEU A 35 2.92 13.65 9.87
C LEU A 35 1.78 13.99 10.83
N ARG A 36 0.79 14.75 10.35
CA ARG A 36 -0.40 15.09 11.14
C ARG A 36 -1.48 14.03 10.94
N PRO A 37 -2.32 13.74 11.95
CA PRO A 37 -3.35 12.71 11.82
C PRO A 37 -4.32 12.96 10.66
N ALA A 38 -4.55 14.23 10.33
CA ALA A 38 -5.38 14.64 9.21
C ALA A 38 -4.85 14.19 7.84
N ASP A 39 -3.53 14.00 7.70
CA ASP A 39 -2.90 13.66 6.42
C ASP A 39 -2.93 12.14 6.14
N ARG A 40 -3.25 11.31 7.14
CA ARG A 40 -3.16 9.84 7.06
C ARG A 40 -4.03 9.24 5.95
N ALA A 41 -5.29 9.66 5.86
CA ALA A 41 -6.25 9.09 4.91
C ALA A 41 -5.85 9.36 3.45
N GLU A 42 -5.35 10.56 3.17
CA GLU A 42 -4.87 10.93 1.83
C GLU A 42 -3.64 10.12 1.44
N ILE A 43 -2.66 10.00 2.34
CA ILE A 43 -1.44 9.22 2.11
C ILE A 43 -1.77 7.74 1.90
N TYR A 44 -2.68 7.16 2.68
CA TYR A 44 -3.13 5.78 2.53
C TYR A 44 -3.77 5.55 1.16
N THR A 45 -4.61 6.50 0.72
CA THR A 45 -5.22 6.48 -0.61
C THR A 45 -4.18 6.53 -1.73
N MET A 46 -3.15 7.38 -1.59
CA MET A 46 -2.06 7.46 -2.56
C MET A 46 -1.25 6.16 -2.62
N ILE A 47 -0.98 5.53 -1.47
CA ILE A 47 -0.28 4.25 -1.40
C ILE A 47 -1.12 3.15 -2.05
N ALA A 48 -2.41 3.04 -1.73
CA ALA A 48 -3.30 2.05 -2.34
C ALA A 48 -3.28 2.15 -3.88
N ARG A 49 -3.43 3.36 -4.43
CA ARG A 49 -3.33 3.62 -5.87
C ARG A 49 -1.97 3.24 -6.46
N LYS A 50 -0.87 3.53 -5.76
CA LYS A 50 0.49 3.18 -6.21
C LYS A 50 0.70 1.68 -6.35
N TYR A 51 0.09 0.88 -5.47
CA TYR A 51 0.20 -0.58 -5.45
C TYR A 51 -0.96 -1.27 -6.20
N GLY A 52 -1.90 -0.52 -6.78
CA GLY A 52 -3.06 -1.04 -7.50
C GLY A 52 -4.14 -1.64 -6.59
N ILE A 53 -4.11 -1.36 -5.28
CA ILE A 53 -5.10 -1.85 -4.33
C ILE A 53 -6.35 -0.98 -4.41
N GLU A 54 -7.48 -1.59 -4.79
CA GLU A 54 -8.79 -0.95 -4.73
C GLU A 54 -9.15 -0.58 -3.28
N LEU A 55 -9.75 0.60 -3.07
CA LEU A 55 -10.04 1.12 -1.73
C LEU A 55 -11.15 0.35 -0.99
N ASP A 56 -11.97 -0.40 -1.72
CA ASP A 56 -13.00 -1.29 -1.17
C ASP A 56 -12.50 -2.74 -1.01
N SER A 57 -11.22 -2.99 -1.28
CA SER A 57 -10.61 -4.30 -1.09
C SER A 57 -10.51 -4.67 0.39
N ILE A 58 -10.59 -5.97 0.69
CA ILE A 58 -10.31 -6.51 2.03
C ILE A 58 -8.87 -6.24 2.50
N PHE A 59 -7.97 -5.90 1.58
CA PHE A 59 -6.59 -5.58 1.86
C PHE A 59 -6.37 -4.07 2.10
N ALA A 60 -7.35 -3.21 1.80
CA ALA A 60 -7.24 -1.78 2.04
C ALA A 60 -7.37 -1.46 3.55
N ALA A 61 -6.68 -0.39 4.00
CA ALA A 61 -6.61 0.05 5.40
C ALA A 61 -7.08 1.49 5.61
#